data_AF-A0ABD2N6F1-F1
#
_entry.id   AF-A0ABD2N6F1-F1
#
_cell.length_a   1.000
_cell.length_b   1.000
_cell.length_c   1.000
_cell.angle_alpha   90.00
_cell.angle_beta   90.00
_cell.angle_gamma   90.00
#
_symmetry.space_group_name_H-M   'P 1'
#
loop_
_entity.id
_entity.type
_entity.pdbx_description
1 polymer ?
#
loop_
_entity_poly.entity_id
_entity_poly.type
_entity_poly.pdbx_seq_one_letter_code
_entity_poly.pdbx_strand_id
1 'polypeptide(L)'
;MEHPGYENEEKLIVKDLGNTDIDLVVLSDTKMNGTGSKQLGDYIHFFSGVPKSERAKILEKDSYGNEVSRIARPLPVEYLLVDVPASTPVNPQYTFNSDPSKEPFPIENRLIETQLQDFNALSQYLSQFGPQDFYTAITDFHLLLYISTMDMLPMRDYMGPLLEAIRTKNLELAEEWSRSEHWATVEQLIAASSPPPSRPGSVAAGGVSVGIGGASSSGPKWTCSFCTFLNSMNLNECEMCSSPRLTNN
;
A
#
# COMPACT_ATOMS: atom_id res chain seq x y z
N MET A 1 -52.25 1.76 12.12
CA MET A 1 -52.03 3.16 11.72
C MET A 1 -51.81 3.13 10.23
N GLU A 2 -52.74 3.67 9.43
CA GLU A 2 -52.62 3.66 7.96
C GLU A 2 -51.51 4.63 7.54
N HIS A 3 -50.58 4.16 6.69
CA HIS A 3 -49.53 4.99 6.10
C HIS A 3 -50.16 5.98 5.10
N PRO A 4 -49.80 7.27 5.12
CA PRO A 4 -50.32 8.23 4.16
C PRO A 4 -49.82 7.88 2.75
N GLY A 5 -50.75 7.58 1.83
CA GLY A 5 -50.46 7.28 0.43
C GLY A 5 -50.01 8.52 -0.35
N TYR A 6 -49.34 8.30 -1.48
CA TYR A 6 -48.88 9.38 -2.37
C TYR A 6 -49.95 9.67 -3.43
N GLU A 7 -50.21 10.95 -3.68
CA GLU A 7 -51.25 11.43 -4.59
C GLU A 7 -50.63 11.79 -5.96
N ASN A 8 -51.22 11.29 -7.06
CA ASN A 8 -50.75 11.59 -8.42
C ASN A 8 -51.39 12.89 -8.99
N GLU A 9 -51.00 13.31 -10.19
CA GLU A 9 -51.53 14.53 -10.84
C GLU A 9 -53.05 14.47 -11.12
N GLU A 10 -53.65 13.28 -11.11
CA GLU A 10 -55.09 13.04 -11.23
C GLU A 10 -55.81 12.94 -9.87
N LYS A 11 -55.11 13.25 -8.76
CA LYS A 11 -55.62 13.18 -7.38
C LYS A 11 -56.02 11.78 -6.89
N LEU A 12 -55.43 10.75 -7.50
CA LEU A 12 -55.61 9.38 -7.06
C LEU A 12 -54.56 9.05 -6.00
N ILE A 13 -55.02 8.58 -4.84
CA ILE A 13 -54.15 8.15 -3.73
C ILE A 13 -53.69 6.72 -4.02
N VAL A 14 -52.42 6.55 -4.35
CA VAL A 14 -51.83 5.21 -4.53
C VAL A 14 -51.40 4.72 -3.15
N LYS A 15 -52.20 3.81 -2.59
CA LYS A 15 -51.87 3.04 -1.39
C LYS A 15 -51.00 1.85 -1.80
N ASP A 16 -50.14 1.38 -0.89
CA ASP A 16 -49.26 0.20 -1.03
C ASP A 16 -47.95 0.33 -1.83
N LEU A 17 -47.53 1.54 -2.23
CA LEU A 17 -46.17 1.74 -2.79
C LEU A 17 -45.04 1.28 -1.83
N GLY A 18 -45.30 1.32 -0.51
CA GLY A 18 -44.35 0.84 0.50
C GLY A 18 -44.32 -0.68 0.68
N ASN A 19 -45.22 -1.42 0.03
CA ASN A 19 -45.38 -2.87 0.20
C ASN A 19 -45.08 -3.67 -1.07
N THR A 20 -44.82 -3.00 -2.18
CA THR A 20 -44.38 -3.62 -3.44
C THR A 20 -42.85 -3.64 -3.49
N ASP A 21 -42.29 -4.84 -3.47
CA ASP A 21 -40.88 -5.15 -3.75
C ASP A 21 -40.62 -4.95 -5.25
N ILE A 22 -40.75 -3.70 -5.71
CA ILE A 22 -40.53 -3.33 -7.11
C ILE A 22 -39.03 -3.24 -7.29
N ASP A 23 -38.48 -4.11 -8.14
CA ASP A 23 -37.14 -3.96 -8.72
C ASP A 23 -37.05 -2.56 -9.32
N LEU A 24 -36.50 -1.63 -8.55
CA LEU A 24 -36.29 -0.26 -8.95
C LEU A 24 -35.10 -0.26 -9.91
N VAL A 25 -35.36 -0.67 -11.16
CA VAL A 25 -34.39 -0.57 -12.24
C VAL A 25 -34.20 0.92 -12.49
N VAL A 26 -33.12 1.46 -11.91
CA VAL A 26 -32.64 2.81 -12.18
C VAL A 26 -32.27 2.87 -13.65
N LEU A 27 -33.21 3.28 -14.49
CA LEU A 27 -32.93 3.63 -15.88
C LEU A 27 -32.09 4.90 -15.87
N SER A 28 -30.78 4.70 -15.97
CA SER A 28 -29.79 5.76 -16.11
C SER A 28 -30.11 6.68 -17.29
N ASP A 29 -30.02 7.98 -17.04
CA ASP A 29 -29.78 9.05 -18.01
C ASP A 29 -30.83 9.33 -19.09
N THR A 30 -32.07 9.67 -18.69
CA THR A 30 -32.77 10.73 -19.44
C THR A 30 -32.48 12.07 -18.77
N LYS A 31 -31.77 12.97 -19.45
CA LYS A 31 -31.52 14.35 -19.02
C LYS A 31 -32.84 15.14 -18.98
N MET A 32 -33.68 14.89 -17.98
CA MET A 32 -34.87 15.69 -17.70
C MET A 32 -34.49 16.83 -16.75
N ASN A 33 -34.90 18.05 -17.10
CA ASN A 33 -34.67 19.22 -16.26
C ASN A 33 -35.76 19.28 -15.19
N GLY A 34 -35.37 19.57 -13.94
CA GLY A 34 -36.30 19.77 -12.82
C GLY A 34 -36.53 18.49 -12.00
N THR A 35 -37.56 18.51 -11.16
CA THR A 35 -37.96 17.38 -10.31
C THR A 35 -39.40 17.03 -10.64
N GLY A 36 -39.70 15.75 -10.87
CA GLY A 36 -41.02 15.30 -11.26
C GLY A 36 -41.07 13.81 -11.56
N SER A 37 -42.21 13.37 -12.07
CA SER A 37 -42.40 12.01 -12.58
C SER A 37 -43.01 12.06 -13.98
N LYS A 38 -42.75 11.06 -14.80
CA LYS A 38 -43.31 10.94 -16.16
C LYS A 38 -43.66 9.49 -16.46
N GLN A 39 -44.90 9.25 -16.90
CA GLN A 39 -45.31 7.94 -17.43
C GLN A 39 -44.64 7.69 -18.80
N LEU A 40 -43.95 6.56 -18.93
CA LEU A 40 -43.29 6.08 -20.14
C LEU A 40 -43.78 4.65 -20.43
N GLY A 41 -44.87 4.53 -21.19
CA GLY A 41 -45.54 3.24 -21.41
C GLY A 41 -46.10 2.72 -20.09
N ASP A 42 -45.68 1.52 -19.70
CA ASP A 42 -46.10 0.85 -18.45
C ASP A 42 -45.28 1.28 -17.22
N TYR A 43 -44.28 2.15 -17.37
CA TYR A 43 -43.36 2.55 -16.29
C TYR A 43 -43.55 4.02 -15.86
N ILE A 44 -43.39 4.30 -14.57
CA ILE A 44 -43.27 5.67 -14.04
C ILE A 44 -41.79 6.00 -13.87
N HIS A 45 -41.30 7.00 -14.59
CA HIS A 45 -39.94 7.51 -14.39
C HIS A 45 -39.95 8.69 -13.42
N PHE A 46 -39.33 8.53 -12.25
CA PHE A 46 -39.06 9.62 -11.32
C PHE A 46 -37.71 10.28 -11.65
N PHE A 47 -37.68 11.60 -11.77
CA PHE A 47 -36.46 12.37 -11.97
C PHE A 47 -36.37 13.50 -10.95
N SER A 48 -35.18 13.74 -10.42
CA SER A 48 -34.93 14.83 -9.47
C SER A 48 -33.64 15.55 -9.83
N GLY A 49 -33.76 16.77 -10.32
CA GLY A 49 -32.65 17.65 -10.64
C GLY A 49 -32.42 18.66 -9.52
N VAL A 50 -31.15 18.95 -9.23
CA VAL A 50 -30.79 20.01 -8.27
C VAL A 50 -31.15 21.39 -8.87
N PRO A 51 -31.98 22.21 -8.17
CA PRO A 51 -32.30 23.58 -8.57
C PRO A 51 -31.05 24.41 -8.86
N LYS A 52 -31.08 25.31 -9.85
CA LYS A 52 -29.90 26.10 -10.27
C LYS A 52 -29.28 26.90 -9.10
N SER A 53 -30.09 27.36 -8.16
CA SER A 53 -29.68 28.08 -6.94
C SER A 53 -28.86 27.23 -5.98
N GLU A 54 -29.15 25.92 -5.93
CA GLU A 54 -28.57 24.95 -4.98
C GLU A 54 -27.44 24.11 -5.61
N ARG A 55 -27.14 24.33 -6.89
CA ARG A 55 -26.01 23.66 -7.54
C ARG A 55 -24.72 24.15 -6.92
N ALA A 56 -23.81 23.20 -6.67
CA ALA A 56 -22.44 23.49 -6.28
C ALA A 56 -21.81 24.50 -7.26
N LYS A 57 -21.14 25.51 -6.69
CA LYS A 57 -20.43 26.54 -7.42
C LYS A 57 -18.97 26.53 -6.97
N ILE A 58 -18.08 26.77 -7.91
CA ILE A 58 -16.66 26.99 -7.69
C ILE A 58 -16.37 28.47 -7.90
N LEU A 59 -15.43 29.01 -7.11
CA LEU A 59 -14.83 30.32 -7.34
C LEU A 59 -13.54 30.12 -8.13
N GLU A 60 -13.44 30.78 -9.29
CA GLU A 60 -12.28 30.74 -10.17
C GLU A 60 -11.75 32.17 -10.34
N LYS A 61 -10.43 32.35 -10.42
CA LYS A 61 -9.84 33.66 -10.74
C LYS A 61 -9.67 33.80 -12.25
N ASP A 62 -10.21 34.89 -12.81
CA ASP A 62 -9.99 35.23 -14.22
C ASP A 62 -8.56 35.76 -14.47
N SER A 63 -8.23 36.02 -15.73
CA SER A 63 -6.92 36.59 -16.13
C SER A 63 -6.63 37.97 -15.53
N TYR A 64 -7.62 38.63 -14.95
CA TYR A 64 -7.51 39.93 -14.29
C TYR A 64 -7.49 39.82 -12.76
N GLY A 65 -7.54 38.59 -12.22
CA GLY A 65 -7.50 38.31 -10.78
C GLY A 65 -8.85 38.46 -10.06
N ASN A 66 -9.95 38.66 -10.78
CA ASN A 66 -11.28 38.75 -10.19
C ASN A 66 -11.83 37.35 -9.89
N GLU A 67 -12.56 37.21 -8.77
CA GLU A 67 -13.24 35.97 -8.42
C GLU A 67 -14.58 35.84 -9.16
N VAL A 68 -14.72 34.79 -9.96
CA VAL A 68 -15.91 34.51 -10.75
C VAL A 68 -16.51 33.18 -10.29
N SER A 69 -17.80 33.18 -9.95
CA SER A 69 -18.52 31.99 -9.56
C SER A 69 -19.03 31.22 -10.79
N ARG A 70 -18.65 29.95 -10.93
CA ARG A 70 -19.07 29.05 -12.01
C ARG A 70 -19.73 27.78 -11.47
N ILE A 71 -20.61 27.17 -12.26
CA ILE A 71 -21.27 25.91 -11.90
C ILE A 71 -20.21 24.79 -11.91
N ALA A 72 -20.12 24.04 -10.82
CA ALA A 72 -19.09 23.03 -10.59
C ALA A 72 -19.37 21.68 -11.29
N ARG A 73 -19.89 21.69 -12.53
CA ARG A 73 -20.27 20.44 -13.24
C ARG A 73 -19.64 20.35 -14.64
N PRO A 74 -18.91 19.26 -14.95
CA PRO A 74 -18.43 18.23 -14.00
C PRO A 74 -17.50 18.86 -12.94
N LEU A 75 -17.49 18.32 -11.72
CA LEU A 75 -16.62 18.85 -10.66
C LEU A 75 -15.18 18.53 -11.02
N PRO A 76 -14.32 19.53 -11.28
CA PRO A 76 -12.94 19.25 -11.63
C PRO A 76 -12.19 18.75 -10.39
N VAL A 77 -11.39 17.69 -10.56
CA VAL A 77 -10.71 16.98 -9.45
C VAL A 77 -9.66 17.85 -8.76
N GLU A 78 -9.07 18.80 -9.47
CA GLU A 78 -8.08 19.74 -8.95
C GLU A 78 -8.59 20.58 -7.77
N TYR A 79 -9.91 20.81 -7.68
CA TYR A 79 -10.52 21.52 -6.54
C TYR A 79 -10.65 20.64 -5.29
N LEU A 80 -10.38 19.34 -5.39
CA LEU A 80 -10.40 18.38 -4.28
C LEU A 80 -8.99 18.04 -3.78
N LEU A 81 -7.96 18.55 -4.45
CA LEU A 81 -6.57 18.25 -4.15
C LEU A 81 -5.87 19.48 -3.58
N VAL A 82 -4.89 19.24 -2.71
CA VAL A 82 -4.00 20.27 -2.18
C VAL A 82 -2.58 19.81 -2.45
N ASP A 83 -1.79 20.68 -3.08
CA ASP A 83 -0.38 20.43 -3.30
C ASP A 83 0.39 20.55 -1.98
N VAL A 84 1.11 19.48 -1.62
CA VAL A 84 2.00 19.46 -0.47
C VAL A 84 3.43 19.37 -0.98
N PRO A 85 4.31 20.33 -0.63
CA PRO A 85 5.71 20.25 -1.04
C PRO A 85 6.37 19.02 -0.38
N ALA A 86 7.03 18.21 -1.21
CA ALA A 86 7.82 17.07 -0.76
C ALA A 86 9.29 17.31 -1.09
N SER A 87 10.18 17.03 -0.14
CA SER A 87 11.63 17.12 -0.34
C SER A 87 12.37 16.16 0.57
N THR A 88 13.64 15.92 0.24
CA THR A 88 14.60 15.21 1.10
C THR A 88 15.53 16.24 1.77
N PRO A 89 16.02 15.97 2.99
CA PRO A 89 17.03 16.81 3.63
C PRO A 89 18.28 16.95 2.77
N VAL A 90 18.92 18.13 2.78
CA VAL A 90 20.18 18.38 2.04
C VAL A 90 21.28 17.42 2.47
N ASN A 91 21.39 17.18 3.78
CA ASN A 91 22.23 16.13 4.35
C ASN A 91 21.32 14.99 4.77
N PRO A 92 21.37 13.83 4.09
CA PRO A 92 20.51 12.69 4.42
C PRO A 92 20.66 12.28 5.88
N GLN A 93 19.54 12.19 6.60
CA GLN A 93 19.50 11.66 7.96
C GLN A 93 18.72 10.37 7.94
N TYR A 94 19.41 9.26 8.20
CA TYR A 94 18.81 7.94 8.21
C TYR A 94 18.56 7.47 9.63
N THR A 95 17.35 6.95 9.85
CA THR A 95 16.99 6.26 11.10
C THR A 95 17.39 4.79 11.05
N PHE A 96 17.29 4.17 9.87
CA PHE A 96 17.61 2.77 9.63
C PHE A 96 18.96 2.63 8.92
N ASN A 97 19.50 1.41 8.93
CA ASN A 97 20.75 1.04 8.28
C ASN A 97 20.72 1.49 6.81
N SER A 98 21.77 2.20 6.43
CA SER A 98 21.95 2.78 5.09
C SER A 98 23.33 2.44 4.53
N ASP A 99 23.98 1.40 5.06
CA ASP A 99 25.28 0.95 4.57
C ASP A 99 25.13 0.45 3.13
N PRO A 100 25.74 1.13 2.14
CA PRO A 100 25.62 0.75 0.73
C PRO A 100 26.34 -0.56 0.39
N SER A 101 27.17 -1.08 1.30
CA SER A 101 27.88 -2.36 1.11
C SER A 101 27.02 -3.58 1.46
N LYS A 102 25.86 -3.38 2.10
CA LYS A 102 24.96 -4.44 2.57
C LYS A 102 23.70 -4.45 1.72
N GLU A 103 23.21 -5.65 1.43
CA GLU A 103 21.90 -5.82 0.81
C GLU A 103 20.81 -5.65 1.88
N PRO A 104 19.82 -4.75 1.68
CA PRO A 104 18.75 -4.50 2.63
C PRO A 104 17.82 -5.70 2.76
N PHE A 105 17.10 -5.80 3.88
CA PHE A 105 16.13 -6.87 4.06
C PHE A 105 14.99 -6.75 3.04
N PRO A 106 14.48 -7.85 2.47
CA PRO A 106 13.38 -7.80 1.52
C PRO A 106 12.16 -7.05 2.03
N ILE A 107 11.55 -6.23 1.17
CA ILE A 107 10.38 -5.41 1.54
C ILE A 107 9.11 -6.27 1.47
N GLU A 108 8.23 -6.12 2.47
CA GLU A 108 6.96 -6.86 2.57
C GLU A 108 6.04 -6.63 1.36
N ASN A 109 5.12 -7.58 1.14
CA ASN A 109 4.12 -7.52 0.08
C ASN A 109 4.70 -7.43 -1.35
N ARG A 110 5.95 -7.87 -1.55
CA ARG A 110 6.57 -8.02 -2.87
C ARG A 110 6.68 -9.50 -3.22
N LEU A 111 5.71 -9.99 -4.00
CA LEU A 111 5.67 -11.39 -4.48
C LEU A 111 6.65 -11.67 -5.63
N ILE A 112 7.83 -11.05 -5.59
CA ILE A 112 8.93 -11.35 -6.52
C ILE A 112 9.86 -12.29 -5.78
N GLU A 113 10.30 -13.35 -6.45
CA GLU A 113 11.14 -14.40 -5.85
C GLU A 113 12.38 -13.86 -5.12
N THR A 114 13.00 -12.78 -5.63
CA THR A 114 14.16 -12.13 -5.02
C THR A 114 13.85 -11.24 -3.81
N GLN A 115 12.58 -11.08 -3.45
CA GLN A 115 12.11 -10.20 -2.37
C GLN A 115 11.13 -10.91 -1.42
N LEU A 116 11.10 -12.24 -1.42
CA LEU A 116 10.28 -13.00 -0.48
C LEU A 116 10.86 -12.88 0.93
N GLN A 117 9.98 -12.56 1.90
CA GLN A 117 10.31 -12.56 3.32
C GLN A 117 10.05 -13.95 3.88
N ASP A 118 11.10 -14.77 3.92
CA ASP A 118 11.09 -16.08 4.56
C ASP A 118 12.29 -16.25 5.51
N PHE A 119 12.35 -17.40 6.17
CA PHE A 119 13.43 -17.68 7.12
C PHE A 119 14.81 -17.79 6.44
N ASN A 120 14.84 -18.19 5.17
CA ASN A 120 16.08 -18.23 4.39
C ASN A 120 16.58 -16.81 4.09
N ALA A 121 15.70 -15.87 3.75
CA ALA A 121 16.03 -14.46 3.58
C ALA A 121 16.59 -13.84 4.87
N LEU A 122 16.03 -14.20 6.04
CA LEU A 122 16.57 -13.81 7.35
C LEU A 122 18.00 -14.32 7.57
N SER A 123 18.24 -15.61 7.30
CA SER A 123 19.57 -16.22 7.44
C SER A 123 20.58 -15.56 6.48
N GLN A 124 20.19 -15.33 5.23
CA GLN A 124 21.06 -14.69 4.24
C GLN A 124 21.38 -13.24 4.63
N TYR A 125 20.37 -12.47 5.06
CA TYR A 125 20.56 -11.10 5.51
C TYR A 125 21.54 -11.01 6.68
N LEU A 126 21.31 -11.77 7.75
CA LEU A 126 22.15 -11.73 8.96
C LEU A 126 23.58 -12.23 8.70
N SER A 127 23.77 -13.14 7.73
CA SER A 127 25.11 -13.63 7.36
C SER A 127 26.05 -12.56 6.81
N GLN A 128 25.51 -11.41 6.37
CA GLN A 128 26.30 -10.28 5.91
C GLN A 128 27.02 -9.54 7.04
N PHE A 129 26.63 -9.74 8.30
CA PHE A 129 27.06 -8.94 9.44
C PHE A 129 27.99 -9.75 10.36
N GLY A 130 28.99 -9.08 10.92
CA GLY A 130 29.87 -9.68 11.93
C GLY A 130 29.20 -9.72 13.31
N PRO A 131 29.80 -10.44 14.29
CA PRO A 131 29.27 -10.54 15.66
C PRO A 131 29.15 -9.20 16.39
N GLN A 132 29.92 -8.18 15.96
CA GLN A 132 29.93 -6.83 16.55
C GLN A 132 29.00 -5.86 15.80
N ASP A 133 28.40 -6.28 14.68
CA ASP A 133 27.58 -5.42 13.83
C ASP A 133 26.08 -5.63 14.08
N PHE A 134 25.71 -6.26 15.20
CA PHE A 134 24.32 -6.58 15.52
C PHE A 134 23.41 -5.35 15.48
N TYR A 135 23.85 -4.24 16.09
CA TYR A 135 23.07 -2.99 16.09
C TYR A 135 22.79 -2.50 14.66
N THR A 136 23.80 -2.56 13.78
CA THR A 136 23.67 -2.16 12.38
C THR A 136 22.71 -3.10 11.62
N ALA A 137 22.79 -4.41 11.87
CA ALA A 137 21.93 -5.40 11.25
C ALA A 137 20.46 -5.27 11.69
N ILE A 138 20.20 -5.10 12.99
CA ILE A 138 18.84 -5.08 13.52
C ILE A 138 18.11 -3.75 13.27
N THR A 139 18.85 -2.69 12.95
CA THR A 139 18.30 -1.36 12.62
C THR A 139 17.79 -1.32 11.17
N ASP A 140 16.99 -2.29 10.76
CA ASP A 140 16.31 -2.36 9.46
C ASP A 140 14.80 -2.48 9.70
N PHE A 141 14.02 -1.57 9.10
CA PHE A 141 12.58 -1.50 9.33
C PHE A 141 11.85 -2.77 8.88
N HIS A 142 12.21 -3.30 7.71
CA HIS A 142 11.53 -4.46 7.14
C HIS A 142 11.89 -5.73 7.91
N LEU A 143 13.13 -5.82 8.41
CA LEU A 143 13.53 -6.87 9.33
C LEU A 143 12.74 -6.82 10.64
N LEU A 144 12.64 -5.64 11.26
CA LEU A 144 11.87 -5.48 12.51
C LEU A 144 10.40 -5.85 12.31
N LEU A 145 9.79 -5.45 11.19
CA LEU A 145 8.43 -5.81 10.85
C LEU A 145 8.28 -7.33 10.68
N TYR A 146 9.19 -7.96 9.94
CA TYR A 146 9.21 -9.41 9.74
C TYR A 146 9.34 -10.16 11.07
N ILE A 147 10.32 -9.81 11.91
CA ILE A 147 10.51 -10.43 13.23
C ILE A 147 9.27 -10.24 14.12
N SER A 148 8.61 -9.08 14.04
CA SER A 148 7.41 -8.81 14.84
C SER A 148 6.17 -9.59 14.38
N THR A 149 6.15 -10.04 13.12
CA THR A 149 5.00 -10.71 12.48
C THR A 149 5.28 -12.17 12.13
N MET A 150 6.48 -12.69 12.40
CA MET A 150 6.80 -14.08 12.09
C MET A 150 6.03 -15.05 12.98
N ASP A 151 5.29 -15.96 12.35
CA ASP A 151 4.49 -16.96 13.06
C ASP A 151 5.35 -18.06 13.71
N MET A 152 6.51 -18.36 13.13
CA MET A 152 7.40 -19.43 13.60
C MET A 152 7.92 -19.16 15.02
N LEU A 153 8.21 -17.90 15.32
CA LEU A 153 8.74 -17.44 16.60
C LEU A 153 8.16 -16.05 16.92
N PRO A 154 7.06 -15.97 17.69
CA PRO A 154 6.44 -14.69 17.99
C PRO A 154 7.36 -13.83 18.88
N MET A 155 8.05 -12.86 18.28
CA MET A 155 9.01 -12.00 18.99
C MET A 155 8.40 -10.68 19.45
N ARG A 156 7.21 -10.32 18.95
CA ARG A 156 6.56 -9.03 19.18
C ARG A 156 6.56 -8.58 20.64
N ASP A 157 6.23 -9.49 21.55
CA ASP A 157 6.10 -9.17 22.99
C ASP A 157 7.47 -8.93 23.67
N TYR A 158 8.56 -9.39 23.06
CA TYR A 158 9.93 -9.27 23.57
C TYR A 158 10.73 -8.15 22.92
N MET A 159 10.18 -7.49 21.89
CA MET A 159 10.86 -6.45 21.12
C MET A 159 10.87 -5.07 21.82
N GLY A 160 10.10 -4.86 22.89
CA GLY A 160 10.01 -3.56 23.58
C GLY A 160 11.38 -2.94 23.92
N PRO A 161 12.27 -3.66 24.63
CA PRO A 161 13.61 -3.16 24.95
C PRO A 161 14.47 -2.86 23.72
N LEU A 162 14.39 -3.69 22.66
CA LEU A 162 15.11 -3.46 21.41
C LEU A 162 14.65 -2.18 20.70
N LEU A 163 13.34 -1.98 20.58
CA LEU A 163 12.79 -0.80 19.93
C LEU A 163 13.15 0.49 20.70
N GLU A 164 13.21 0.42 22.02
CA GLU A 164 13.68 1.53 22.86
C GLU A 164 15.18 1.82 22.65
N ALA A 165 16.01 0.78 22.53
CA ALA A 165 17.42 0.91 22.20
C ALA A 165 17.63 1.59 20.83
N ILE A 166 16.88 1.18 19.80
CA ILE A 166 16.93 1.80 18.46
C ILE A 166 16.43 3.24 18.51
N ARG A 167 15.33 3.51 19.22
CA ARG A 167 14.76 4.87 19.37
C ARG A 167 15.73 5.84 20.03
N THR A 168 16.46 5.38 21.05
CA THR A 168 17.44 6.17 21.80
C THR A 168 18.86 6.14 21.21
N LYS A 169 19.07 5.34 20.14
CA LYS A 169 20.36 5.09 19.50
C LYS A 169 21.41 4.53 20.47
N ASN A 170 20.99 3.66 21.38
CA ASN A 170 21.84 3.05 22.39
C ASN A 170 22.31 1.65 21.94
N LEU A 171 23.58 1.55 21.54
CA LEU A 171 24.18 0.31 21.06
C LEU A 171 24.27 -0.76 22.16
N GLU A 172 24.62 -0.36 23.39
CA GLU A 172 24.83 -1.30 24.51
C GLU A 172 23.53 -2.03 24.87
N LEU A 173 22.40 -1.33 24.87
CA LEU A 173 21.08 -1.93 25.14
C LEU A 173 20.65 -2.91 24.04
N ALA A 174 21.00 -2.62 22.78
CA ALA A 174 20.71 -3.53 21.68
C ALA A 174 21.57 -4.80 21.75
N GLU A 175 22.86 -4.66 22.09
CA GLU A 175 23.74 -5.80 22.34
C GLU A 175 23.34 -6.61 23.57
N GLU A 176 22.78 -5.98 24.60
CA GLU A 176 22.19 -6.69 25.72
C GLU A 176 20.99 -7.53 25.29
N TRP A 177 20.10 -6.94 24.48
CA TRP A 177 18.95 -7.65 23.94
C TRP A 177 19.33 -8.81 23.01
N SER A 178 20.41 -8.69 22.24
CA SER A 178 20.91 -9.79 21.39
C SER A 178 21.34 -11.01 22.19
N ARG A 179 21.64 -10.86 23.49
CA ARG A 179 21.95 -11.98 24.39
C ARG A 179 20.72 -12.61 25.05
N SER A 180 19.51 -12.14 24.71
CA SER A 180 18.26 -12.70 25.23
C SER A 180 18.04 -14.15 24.78
N GLU A 181 17.34 -14.94 25.61
CA GLU A 181 17.00 -16.33 25.31
C GLU A 181 16.14 -16.44 24.03
N HIS A 182 15.26 -15.46 23.82
CA HIS A 182 14.39 -15.40 22.64
C HIS A 182 15.20 -15.19 21.36
N TRP A 183 16.15 -14.25 21.37
CA TRP A 183 17.02 -14.05 20.20
C TRP A 183 17.98 -15.23 19.98
N ALA A 184 18.53 -15.81 21.06
CA ALA A 184 19.35 -17.01 20.96
C ALA A 184 18.60 -18.16 20.24
N THR A 185 17.29 -18.27 20.43
CA THR A 185 16.46 -19.27 19.71
C THR A 185 16.46 -19.02 18.20
N VAL A 186 16.36 -17.75 17.76
CA VAL A 186 16.45 -17.37 16.35
C VAL A 186 17.83 -17.76 15.78
N GLU A 187 18.90 -17.46 16.51
CA GLU A 187 20.27 -17.81 16.10
C GLU A 187 20.46 -19.33 15.97
N GLN A 188 19.91 -20.12 16.91
CA GLN A 188 19.98 -21.59 16.84
C GLN A 188 19.22 -22.14 15.62
N LEU A 189 18.06 -21.59 15.29
CA LEU A 189 17.33 -22.00 14.09
C LEU A 189 18.09 -21.64 12.81
N ILE A 190 18.72 -20.47 12.76
CA ILE A 190 19.58 -20.06 11.63
C ILE A 190 20.73 -21.06 11.48
N ALA A 191 21.41 -21.39 12.58
CA ALA A 191 22.49 -22.37 12.59
C ALA A 191 22.04 -23.77 12.13
N ALA A 192 20.84 -24.21 12.54
CA ALA A 192 20.28 -25.50 12.14
C ALA A 192 19.81 -25.53 10.67
N SER A 193 19.39 -24.39 10.13
CA SER A 193 18.94 -24.24 8.72
C SER A 193 20.10 -24.15 7.72
N SER A 194 21.31 -23.85 8.19
CA SER A 194 22.50 -23.76 7.36
C SER A 194 22.96 -25.16 6.93
N PRO A 195 23.20 -25.42 5.63
CA PRO A 195 23.74 -26.71 5.19
C PRO A 195 25.09 -26.98 5.89
N PRO A 196 25.33 -28.19 6.44
CA PRO A 196 26.65 -28.53 6.95
C PRO A 196 27.69 -28.37 5.84
N PRO A 197 28.94 -27.95 6.15
CA PRO A 197 29.98 -27.81 5.15
C PRO A 197 30.13 -29.12 4.38
N SER A 198 29.81 -29.07 3.09
CA SER A 198 29.69 -30.22 2.20
C SER A 198 30.95 -31.09 2.26
N ARG A 199 30.78 -32.31 2.74
CA ARG A 199 31.72 -33.41 2.51
C ARG A 199 31.79 -33.64 0.99
N PRO A 200 32.97 -33.73 0.35
CA PRO A 200 33.05 -33.92 -1.10
C PRO A 200 32.50 -35.31 -1.45
N GLY A 201 31.41 -35.34 -2.22
CA GLY A 201 30.88 -36.55 -2.82
C GLY A 201 29.55 -37.01 -2.25
N SER A 202 28.45 -36.53 -2.83
CA SER A 202 27.23 -37.32 -3.04
C SER A 202 26.37 -36.66 -4.11
N VAL A 203 25.86 -37.51 -4.99
CA VAL A 203 25.25 -37.19 -6.28
C VAL A 203 23.80 -36.70 -6.15
N ALA A 204 23.41 -35.93 -7.15
CA ALA A 204 22.11 -35.31 -7.45
C ALA A 204 20.85 -35.98 -6.85
N ALA A 205 19.98 -35.14 -6.28
CA ALA A 205 18.55 -35.38 -6.17
C ALA A 205 17.81 -34.24 -6.90
N GLY A 206 17.09 -34.61 -7.97
CA GLY A 206 16.41 -33.68 -8.87
C GLY A 206 15.24 -32.96 -8.20
N GLY A 207 15.21 -31.64 -8.36
CA GLY A 207 14.08 -30.81 -8.00
C GLY A 207 12.92 -31.02 -8.98
N VAL A 208 11.75 -31.32 -8.44
CA VAL A 208 10.48 -31.38 -9.18
C VAL A 208 9.99 -29.95 -9.37
N SER A 209 10.03 -29.45 -10.60
CA SER A 209 9.40 -28.19 -10.99
C SER A 209 7.90 -28.42 -11.25
N VAL A 210 7.06 -27.95 -10.33
CA VAL A 210 5.62 -27.80 -10.60
C VAL A 210 5.41 -26.41 -11.19
N GLY A 211 5.32 -26.35 -12.52
CA GLY A 211 4.95 -25.15 -13.25
C GLY A 211 3.46 -24.87 -13.09
N ILE A 212 3.13 -23.76 -12.40
CA ILE A 212 1.82 -23.12 -12.51
C ILE A 212 2.03 -21.79 -13.21
N GLY A 213 1.47 -21.69 -14.42
CA GLY A 213 1.57 -20.53 -15.29
C GLY A 213 0.77 -19.35 -14.74
N GLY A 214 1.46 -18.22 -14.63
CA GLY A 214 0.90 -16.89 -14.51
C GLY A 214 1.84 -15.93 -15.24
N ALA A 215 1.45 -15.49 -16.42
CA ALA A 215 2.23 -14.57 -17.25
C ALA A 215 2.28 -13.18 -16.58
N SER A 216 3.29 -12.94 -15.76
CA SER A 216 3.79 -11.59 -15.48
C SER A 216 4.99 -11.35 -16.37
N SER A 217 4.99 -10.25 -17.11
CA SER A 217 6.10 -9.74 -17.93
C SER A 217 7.37 -9.58 -17.07
N SER A 218 8.12 -10.67 -16.89
CA SER A 218 9.26 -10.82 -16.00
C SER A 218 10.55 -10.37 -16.68
N GLY A 219 10.54 -9.15 -17.20
CA GLY A 219 11.80 -8.44 -17.41
C GLY A 219 12.44 -8.14 -16.06
N PRO A 220 13.78 -8.05 -15.97
CA PRO A 220 14.42 -7.59 -14.74
C PRO A 220 13.84 -6.21 -14.35
N LYS A 221 13.73 -5.96 -13.04
CA LYS A 221 13.19 -4.72 -12.45
C LYS A 221 14.20 -4.12 -11.49
N TRP A 222 14.09 -2.82 -11.19
CA TRP A 222 14.90 -2.15 -10.17
C TRP A 222 14.02 -1.38 -9.19
N THR A 223 14.45 -1.34 -7.94
CA THR A 223 13.75 -0.64 -6.85
C THR A 223 14.23 0.81 -6.79
N CYS A 224 13.31 1.77 -6.83
CA CYS A 224 13.64 3.18 -6.64
C CYS A 224 14.17 3.44 -5.23
N SER A 225 15.36 4.03 -5.09
CA SER A 225 15.93 4.37 -3.78
C SER A 225 15.16 5.48 -3.04
N PHE A 226 14.27 6.21 -3.71
CA PHE A 226 13.51 7.32 -3.13
C PHE A 226 12.11 6.92 -2.66
N CYS A 227 11.35 6.22 -3.50
CA CYS A 227 9.96 5.84 -3.19
C CYS A 227 9.74 4.33 -3.12
N THR A 228 10.80 3.53 -3.27
CA THR A 228 10.79 2.06 -3.28
C THR A 228 10.01 1.41 -4.44
N PHE A 229 9.47 2.18 -5.38
CA PHE A 229 8.70 1.63 -6.49
C PHE A 229 9.53 0.69 -7.37
N LEU A 230 8.90 -0.37 -7.87
CA LEU A 230 9.51 -1.38 -8.74
C LEU A 230 9.38 -0.96 -10.20
N ASN A 231 10.44 -0.34 -10.72
CA ASN A 231 10.52 0.13 -12.09
C ASN A 231 11.00 -0.96 -13.04
N SER A 232 10.61 -0.83 -14.31
CA SER A 232 11.15 -1.65 -15.39
C SER A 232 12.61 -1.28 -15.70
N MET A 233 13.47 -2.25 -16.02
CA MET A 233 14.91 -2.01 -16.25
C MET A 233 15.24 -1.12 -17.46
N ASN A 234 14.31 -0.91 -18.38
CA ASN A 234 14.43 0.00 -19.50
C ASN A 234 14.29 1.49 -19.11
N LEU A 235 13.91 1.78 -17.86
CA LEU A 235 13.74 3.14 -17.38
C LEU A 235 14.94 3.57 -16.54
N ASN A 236 15.45 4.77 -16.83
CA ASN A 236 16.50 5.46 -16.07
C ASN A 236 15.95 6.43 -15.03
N GLU A 237 14.63 6.58 -14.94
CA GLU A 237 13.91 7.41 -13.98
C GLU A 237 12.73 6.61 -13.42
N CYS A 238 12.30 6.95 -12.21
CA CYS A 238 11.20 6.26 -11.57
C CYS A 238 9.84 6.71 -12.12
N GLU A 239 8.94 5.77 -12.45
CA GLU A 239 7.59 6.09 -12.97
C GLU A 239 6.70 6.82 -11.94
N MET A 240 6.93 6.60 -10.64
CA MET A 240 6.10 7.16 -9.58
C MET A 240 6.57 8.52 -9.07
N CYS A 241 7.89 8.74 -9.01
CA CYS A 241 8.46 9.95 -8.41
C CYS A 241 9.42 10.71 -9.32
N SER A 242 9.63 10.24 -10.55
CA SER A 242 10.52 10.82 -11.57
C SER A 242 11.98 11.00 -11.13
N SER A 243 12.38 10.40 -10.01
CA SER A 243 13.76 10.48 -9.54
C SER A 243 14.67 9.59 -10.39
N PRO A 244 15.92 10.02 -10.65
CA PRO A 244 16.84 9.26 -11.48
C PRO A 244 17.22 7.94 -10.82
N ARG A 245 17.50 6.94 -11.64
CA ARG A 245 18.05 5.66 -11.22
C ARG A 245 19.48 5.88 -10.74
N LEU A 246 19.73 5.63 -9.46
CA LEU A 246 21.07 5.62 -8.91
C LEU A 246 21.80 4.37 -9.41
N THR A 247 22.79 4.55 -10.28
CA THR A 247 23.76 3.50 -10.60
C THR A 247 24.94 3.66 -9.65
N ASN A 248 25.08 2.77 -8.68
CA ASN A 248 26.31 2.70 -7.88
C ASN A 248 27.47 2.40 -8.83
N ASN A 249 28.43 3.33 -8.92
CA ASN A 249 29.65 3.20 -9.71
C ASN A 249 30.80 2.82 -8.78
#